data_AF-A0A5P9FCC1-F1
#
_entry.id   AF-A0A5P9FCC1-F1
#
_cell.length_a   1.000
_cell.length_b   1.000
_cell.length_c   1.000
_cell.angle_alpha   90.00
_cell.angle_beta   90.00
_cell.angle_gamma   90.00
#
_symmetry.space_group_name_H-M   'P 1'
#
loop_
_entity.id
_entity.type
_entity.pdbx_description
1 polymer ?
#
loop_
_entity_poly.entity_id
_entity_poly.type
_entity_poly.pdbx_seq_one_letter_code
_entity_poly.pdbx_strand_id
1 'polypeptide(L)'
;MSPWLPALIAIFSWWFCTGIILLIVRHADGGDAVAHERNVALTVPVLAMGSAGVVISAPEVTVGNVYLAFVSTLMIWGWIELAFLSGVISGPERRPCPPDLSGADHFVRALRTVSHHELLLLLALLVFLKMTRGAENTIAFWTYLILFAARISAKLNLFFGVPRINTEFVPRPLEHLKSYSLQGPITMAFPIGATLLSIAASCFSERTFSAQNPEAFVGFTLLTVLAGLAALEHWLMVVPLPDAKLWRWMLPETPAFQAKDKNHEL
;
A
#
# COMPACT_ATOMS: atom_id res chain seq x y z
N MET A 1 23.72 17.66 -6.40
CA MET A 1 22.70 17.03 -7.28
C MET A 1 21.33 17.59 -6.90
N SER A 2 20.42 17.71 -7.87
CA SER A 2 19.06 18.23 -7.64
C SER A 2 18.17 17.14 -7.02
N PRO A 3 17.51 17.37 -5.87
CA PRO A 3 16.62 16.39 -5.25
C PRO A 3 15.28 16.24 -5.99
N TRP A 4 14.97 17.14 -6.93
CA TRP A 4 13.67 17.21 -7.59
C TRP A 4 13.36 15.95 -8.39
N LEU A 5 14.34 15.37 -9.10
CA LEU A 5 14.14 14.19 -9.93
C LEU A 5 13.75 12.94 -9.11
N PRO A 6 14.53 12.49 -8.11
CA PRO A 6 14.14 11.33 -7.29
C PRO A 6 12.82 11.57 -6.55
N ALA A 7 12.58 12.79 -6.05
CA ALA A 7 11.32 13.10 -5.39
C ALA A 7 10.11 12.96 -6.32
N LEU A 8 10.20 13.50 -7.54
CA LEU A 8 9.14 13.36 -8.54
C LEU A 8 8.93 11.90 -8.95
N ILE A 9 10.00 11.11 -9.08
CA ILE A 9 9.90 9.68 -9.39
C ILE A 9 9.16 8.93 -8.27
N ALA A 10 9.49 9.20 -7.00
CA ALA A 10 8.81 8.56 -5.88
C ALA A 10 7.33 8.94 -5.80
N ILE A 11 7.00 10.23 -5.94
CA ILE A 11 5.61 10.72 -5.97
C ILE A 11 4.86 10.09 -7.15
N PHE A 12 5.41 10.18 -8.35
CA PHE A 12 4.79 9.61 -9.54
C PHE A 12 4.55 8.11 -9.37
N SER A 13 5.56 7.36 -8.92
CA SER A 13 5.44 5.90 -8.75
C SER A 13 4.39 5.54 -7.72
N TRP A 14 4.30 6.26 -6.61
CA TRP A 14 3.27 6.07 -5.59
C TRP A 14 1.86 6.21 -6.17
N TRP A 15 1.58 7.34 -6.84
CA TRP A 15 0.27 7.61 -7.44
C TRP A 15 -0.04 6.66 -8.59
N PHE A 16 0.94 6.38 -9.44
CA PHE A 16 0.81 5.51 -10.60
C PHE A 16 0.55 4.06 -10.21
N CYS A 17 1.31 3.51 -9.27
CA CYS A 17 1.09 2.15 -8.75
C CYS A 17 -0.30 2.01 -8.12
N THR A 18 -0.69 2.96 -7.27
CA THR A 18 -2.02 2.96 -6.65
C THR A 18 -3.13 3.03 -7.70
N GLY A 19 -3.01 3.93 -8.68
CA GLY A 19 -3.98 4.09 -9.76
C GLY A 19 -4.10 2.84 -10.63
N ILE A 20 -2.99 2.24 -11.07
CA ILE A 20 -3.01 1.04 -11.92
C ILE A 20 -3.66 -0.14 -11.20
N ILE A 21 -3.32 -0.37 -9.94
CA ILE A 21 -3.89 -1.47 -9.16
C ILE A 21 -5.41 -1.32 -9.08
N LEU A 22 -5.90 -0.11 -8.76
CA LEU A 22 -7.33 0.19 -8.71
C LEU A 22 -8.01 0.01 -10.08
N LEU A 23 -7.38 0.46 -11.17
CA LEU A 23 -7.91 0.29 -12.52
C LEU A 23 -8.06 -1.18 -12.92
N ILE A 24 -7.04 -2.00 -12.65
CA ILE A 24 -7.06 -3.44 -12.98
C ILE A 24 -8.16 -4.15 -12.19
N VAL A 25 -8.25 -3.87 -10.88
CA VAL A 25 -9.25 -4.48 -10.02
C VAL A 25 -10.66 -4.05 -10.41
N ARG A 26 -10.87 -2.77 -10.72
CA ARG A 26 -12.18 -2.26 -11.18
C ARG A 26 -12.60 -2.85 -12.51
N HIS A 27 -11.66 -3.01 -13.44
CA HIS A 27 -11.94 -3.67 -14.71
C HIS A 27 -12.35 -5.13 -14.50
N ALA A 28 -11.74 -5.82 -13.53
CA ALA A 28 -12.13 -7.17 -13.15
C ALA A 28 -13.51 -7.24 -12.48
N ASP A 29 -13.86 -6.27 -11.62
CA ASP A 29 -15.17 -6.20 -10.95
C ASP A 29 -16.34 -6.12 -11.96
N GLY A 30 -16.11 -5.55 -13.15
CA GLY A 30 -17.07 -5.47 -14.25
C GLY A 30 -17.06 -6.65 -15.22
N GLY A 31 -16.14 -7.61 -15.06
CA GLY A 31 -15.96 -8.77 -15.94
C GLY A 31 -16.51 -10.08 -15.37
N ASP A 32 -16.14 -11.19 -16.00
CA ASP A 32 -16.53 -12.55 -15.58
C ASP A 32 -15.92 -12.94 -14.22
N ALA A 33 -16.50 -13.94 -13.55
CA ALA A 33 -16.07 -14.40 -12.22
C ALA A 33 -14.58 -14.81 -12.13
N VAL A 34 -13.95 -15.16 -13.26
CA VAL A 34 -12.52 -15.56 -13.35
C VAL A 34 -11.59 -14.37 -13.65
N ALA A 35 -12.13 -13.17 -13.91
CA ALA A 35 -11.35 -11.99 -14.30
C ALA A 35 -10.31 -11.60 -13.25
N HIS A 36 -10.64 -11.74 -11.97
CA HIS A 36 -9.73 -11.48 -10.85
C HIS A 36 -8.53 -12.43 -10.84
N GLU A 37 -8.76 -13.75 -10.98
CA GLU A 37 -7.69 -14.75 -11.03
C GLU A 37 -6.82 -14.59 -12.28
N ARG A 38 -7.44 -14.31 -13.42
CA ARG A 38 -6.73 -14.06 -14.68
C ARG A 38 -5.80 -12.85 -14.58
N ASN A 39 -6.23 -11.77 -13.94
CA ASN A 39 -5.39 -10.57 -13.80
C ASN A 39 -4.17 -10.82 -12.90
N VAL A 40 -4.32 -11.63 -11.84
CA VAL A 40 -3.20 -12.04 -11.00
C VAL A 40 -2.21 -12.90 -11.79
N ALA A 41 -2.71 -13.86 -12.59
CA ALA A 41 -1.88 -14.71 -13.44
C ALA A 41 -1.14 -13.90 -14.52
N LEU A 42 -1.83 -12.97 -15.19
CA LEU A 42 -1.25 -12.11 -16.23
C LEU A 42 -0.20 -11.14 -15.70
N THR A 43 -0.23 -10.83 -14.40
CA THR A 43 0.75 -9.93 -13.77
C THR A 43 1.91 -10.69 -13.11
N VAL A 44 1.95 -12.02 -13.14
CA VAL A 44 3.13 -12.81 -12.70
C VAL A 44 4.44 -12.41 -13.38
N PRO A 45 4.47 -12.07 -14.70
CA PRO A 45 5.68 -11.55 -15.33
C PRO A 45 6.20 -10.25 -14.68
N VAL A 46 5.34 -9.41 -14.11
CA VAL A 46 5.72 -8.19 -13.37
C VAL A 46 6.46 -8.57 -12.08
N LEU A 47 5.97 -9.59 -11.36
CA LEU A 47 6.66 -10.12 -10.18
C LEU A 47 8.04 -10.70 -10.55
N ALA A 48 8.12 -11.47 -11.63
CA ALA A 48 9.38 -12.04 -12.11
C ALA A 48 10.38 -10.96 -12.51
N MET A 49 9.92 -9.91 -13.21
CA MET A 49 10.74 -8.78 -13.62
C MET A 49 11.23 -7.97 -12.41
N GLY A 50 10.36 -7.71 -11.43
CA GLY A 50 10.77 -7.08 -10.17
C GLY A 50 11.79 -7.92 -9.41
N SER A 51 11.59 -9.24 -9.35
CA SER A 51 12.55 -10.14 -8.69
C SER A 51 13.92 -10.12 -9.37
N ALA A 52 13.95 -10.15 -10.71
CA ALA A 52 15.18 -10.02 -11.49
C ALA A 52 15.86 -8.66 -11.26
N GLY A 53 15.10 -7.57 -11.22
CA GLY A 53 15.63 -6.23 -10.99
C GLY A 53 16.24 -6.06 -9.60
N VAL A 54 15.67 -6.68 -8.55
CA VAL A 54 16.28 -6.70 -7.21
C VAL A 54 17.60 -7.49 -7.21
N VAL A 55 17.64 -8.65 -7.88
CA VAL A 55 18.86 -9.47 -7.97
C VAL A 55 19.98 -8.74 -8.72
N ILE A 56 19.65 -8.06 -9.82
CA ILE A 56 20.61 -7.31 -10.64
C ILE A 56 21.14 -6.08 -9.89
N SER A 57 20.28 -5.39 -9.13
CA SER A 57 20.64 -4.14 -8.44
C SER A 57 21.32 -4.34 -7.09
N ALA A 58 21.30 -5.54 -6.51
CA ALA A 58 21.86 -5.83 -5.19
C ALA A 58 23.41 -5.77 -5.10
N PRO A 59 24.19 -6.27 -6.07
CA PRO A 59 25.65 -6.39 -5.91
C PRO A 59 26.40 -5.06 -5.93
N GLU A 60 25.95 -4.10 -6.72
CA GLU A 60 26.65 -2.82 -6.94
C GLU A 60 25.75 -1.64 -6.62
N VAL A 61 26.28 -0.67 -5.87
CA VAL A 61 25.60 0.62 -5.67
C VAL A 61 25.98 1.53 -6.83
N THR A 62 25.02 1.80 -7.71
CA THR A 62 25.10 2.83 -8.74
C THR A 62 23.78 3.58 -8.79
N VAL A 63 23.75 4.80 -9.33
CA VAL A 63 22.51 5.61 -9.39
C VAL A 63 21.40 4.84 -10.14
N GLY A 64 21.77 4.15 -11.21
CA GLY A 64 20.86 3.28 -11.95
C GLY A 64 20.34 2.12 -11.11
N ASN A 65 21.21 1.43 -10.37
CA ASN A 65 20.83 0.31 -9.51
C ASN A 65 19.95 0.76 -8.33
N VAL A 66 20.12 1.98 -7.82
CA VAL A 66 19.25 2.55 -6.79
C VAL A 66 17.81 2.72 -7.32
N TYR A 67 17.64 3.30 -8.51
CA TYR A 67 16.32 3.42 -9.14
C TYR A 67 15.74 2.06 -9.50
N LEU A 68 16.55 1.15 -10.03
CA LEU A 68 16.13 -0.20 -10.37
C LEU A 68 15.65 -0.95 -9.13
N ALA A 69 16.38 -0.91 -8.03
CA ALA A 69 16.01 -1.51 -6.75
C ALA A 69 14.66 -0.97 -6.25
N PHE A 70 14.47 0.35 -6.30
CA PHE A 70 13.24 1.01 -5.87
C PHE A 70 12.03 0.58 -6.70
N VAL A 71 12.10 0.72 -8.04
CA VAL A 71 10.98 0.36 -8.94
C VAL A 71 10.69 -1.14 -8.88
N SER A 72 11.72 -1.98 -8.84
CA SER A 72 11.57 -3.42 -8.74
C SER A 72 10.86 -3.84 -7.45
N THR A 73 11.15 -3.16 -6.35
CA THR A 73 10.46 -3.38 -5.08
C THR A 73 8.98 -3.00 -5.18
N LEU A 74 8.65 -1.88 -5.83
CA LEU A 74 7.27 -1.47 -6.07
C LEU A 74 6.51 -2.45 -6.98
N MET A 75 7.17 -3.07 -7.96
CA MET A 75 6.57 -4.09 -8.82
C MET A 75 6.21 -5.35 -8.03
N ILE A 76 7.12 -5.84 -7.17
CA ILE A 76 6.85 -6.98 -6.28
C ILE A 76 5.72 -6.66 -5.32
N TRP A 77 5.80 -5.50 -4.66
CA TRP A 77 4.76 -5.03 -3.75
C TRP A 77 3.40 -4.90 -4.44
N GLY A 78 3.35 -4.24 -5.59
CA GLY A 78 2.14 -4.01 -6.36
C GLY A 78 1.47 -5.30 -6.81
N TRP A 79 2.25 -6.33 -7.16
CA TRP A 79 1.71 -7.66 -7.48
C TRP A 79 1.08 -8.33 -6.25
N ILE A 80 1.76 -8.30 -5.09
CA ILE A 80 1.22 -8.84 -3.84
C ILE A 80 -0.11 -8.16 -3.49
N GLU A 81 -0.17 -6.83 -3.64
CA GLU A 81 -1.38 -6.08 -3.35
C GLU A 81 -2.51 -6.32 -4.35
N LEU A 82 -2.18 -6.44 -5.64
CA LEU A 82 -3.16 -6.83 -6.64
C LEU A 82 -3.74 -8.22 -6.37
N ALA A 83 -2.90 -9.17 -5.94
CA ALA A 83 -3.33 -10.52 -5.61
C ALA A 83 -4.22 -10.57 -4.35
N PHE A 84 -3.98 -9.68 -3.39
CA PHE A 84 -4.85 -9.47 -2.24
C PHE A 84 -6.20 -8.84 -2.62
N LEU A 85 -6.18 -7.73 -3.37
CA LEU A 85 -7.39 -7.03 -3.80
C LEU A 85 -8.27 -7.87 -4.72
N SER A 86 -7.67 -8.77 -5.49
CA SER A 86 -8.38 -9.74 -6.34
C SER A 86 -9.00 -10.90 -5.54
N GLY A 87 -8.79 -10.98 -4.22
CA GLY A 87 -9.32 -12.03 -3.35
C GLY A 87 -8.62 -13.39 -3.48
N VAL A 88 -7.63 -13.53 -4.36
CA VAL A 88 -6.88 -14.79 -4.58
C VAL A 88 -6.10 -15.19 -3.33
N ILE A 89 -5.47 -14.20 -2.67
CA ILE A 89 -4.66 -14.41 -1.46
C ILE A 89 -5.41 -13.89 -0.22
N SER A 90 -6.74 -13.99 -0.23
CA SER A 90 -7.56 -13.74 0.96
C SER A 90 -7.44 -14.87 1.99
N GLY A 91 -7.70 -14.56 3.26
CA GLY A 91 -7.68 -15.52 4.35
C GLY A 91 -8.73 -16.63 4.22
N PRO A 92 -8.65 -17.71 5.03
CA PRO A 92 -9.60 -18.83 4.99
C PRO A 92 -11.04 -18.44 5.33
N GLU A 93 -11.23 -17.35 6.07
CA GLU A 93 -12.57 -16.84 6.42
C GLU A 93 -13.05 -15.87 5.33
N ARG A 94 -14.08 -16.27 4.58
CA ARG A 94 -14.72 -15.46 3.53
C ARG A 94 -16.15 -15.05 3.88
N ARG A 95 -16.63 -15.43 5.07
CA ARG A 95 -18.00 -15.14 5.52
C ARG A 95 -18.06 -13.74 6.13
N PRO A 96 -19.20 -13.04 6.05
CA PRO A 96 -19.39 -11.78 6.77
C PRO A 96 -19.34 -12.00 8.29
N CYS A 97 -18.97 -10.94 9.02
CA CYS A 97 -18.86 -10.99 10.48
C CYS A 97 -20.24 -11.26 11.11
N PRO A 98 -20.37 -12.28 12.00
CA PRO A 98 -21.57 -12.47 12.80
C PRO A 98 -21.80 -11.27 13.75
N PRO A 99 -23.06 -10.89 13.99
CA PRO A 99 -23.40 -9.68 14.76
C PRO A 99 -22.98 -9.75 16.24
N ASP A 100 -22.79 -10.94 16.80
CA ASP A 100 -22.50 -11.14 18.23
C ASP A 100 -21.00 -11.15 18.57
N LEU A 101 -20.12 -10.98 17.58
CA LEU A 101 -18.67 -10.98 17.79
C LEU A 101 -18.16 -9.60 18.22
N SER A 102 -17.54 -9.55 19.40
CA SER A 102 -16.94 -8.33 19.94
C SER A 102 -15.53 -8.59 20.50
N GLY A 103 -14.76 -7.52 20.69
CA GLY A 103 -13.45 -7.57 21.33
C GLY A 103 -12.40 -8.42 20.59
N ALA A 104 -11.69 -9.26 21.34
CA ALA A 104 -10.56 -10.04 20.83
C ALA A 104 -10.98 -11.11 19.80
N ASP A 105 -12.16 -11.70 19.94
CA ASP A 105 -12.64 -12.74 19.02
C ASP A 105 -12.99 -12.15 17.65
N HIS A 106 -13.51 -10.92 17.62
CA HIS A 106 -13.69 -10.15 16.39
C HIS A 106 -12.34 -9.87 15.73
N PHE A 107 -11.34 -9.44 16.49
CA PHE A 107 -9.99 -9.17 15.99
C PHE A 107 -9.31 -10.42 15.42
N VAL A 108 -9.34 -11.55 16.13
CA VAL A 108 -8.74 -12.82 15.66
C VAL A 108 -9.41 -13.27 14.36
N ARG A 109 -10.72 -13.11 14.25
CA ARG A 109 -11.46 -13.51 13.05
C ARG A 109 -11.22 -12.57 11.88
N ALA A 110 -11.11 -11.26 12.14
CA ALA A 110 -10.68 -10.29 11.13
C ALA A 110 -9.23 -10.53 10.68
N LEU A 111 -8.34 -10.98 11.57
CA LEU A 111 -6.99 -11.39 11.17
C LEU A 111 -7.01 -12.65 10.29
N ARG A 112 -7.93 -13.58 10.56
CA ARG A 112 -8.15 -14.78 9.73
C ARG A 112 -8.72 -14.48 8.35
N THR A 113 -9.34 -13.33 8.10
CA THR A 113 -9.78 -12.96 6.73
C THR A 113 -8.64 -12.42 5.87
N VAL A 114 -7.51 -12.01 6.48
CA VAL A 114 -6.34 -11.46 5.76
C VAL A 114 -5.04 -12.25 5.96
N SER A 115 -5.07 -13.33 6.75
CA SER A 115 -3.86 -14.03 7.22
C SER A 115 -2.93 -14.52 6.11
N HIS A 116 -3.45 -15.07 5.01
CA HIS A 116 -2.61 -15.53 3.89
C HIS A 116 -1.79 -14.38 3.28
N HIS A 117 -2.40 -13.20 3.16
CA HIS A 117 -1.73 -12.02 2.65
C HIS A 117 -0.71 -11.48 3.65
N GLU A 118 -1.00 -11.47 4.95
CA GLU A 118 0.01 -11.11 5.97
C GLU A 118 1.21 -12.05 5.96
N LEU A 119 0.96 -13.36 5.83
CA LEU A 119 2.02 -14.35 5.71
C LEU A 119 2.86 -14.13 4.45
N LEU A 120 2.23 -13.80 3.32
CA LEU A 120 2.94 -13.51 2.08
C LEU A 120 3.80 -12.24 2.20
N LEU A 121 3.27 -11.18 2.82
CA LEU A 121 4.02 -9.94 3.10
C LEU A 121 5.22 -10.21 4.01
N LEU A 122 5.03 -11.00 5.06
CA LEU A 122 6.12 -11.37 5.97
C LEU A 122 7.17 -12.24 5.27
N LEU A 123 6.75 -13.20 4.45
CA LEU A 123 7.66 -14.07 3.70
C LEU A 123 8.48 -13.26 2.70
N ALA A 124 7.85 -12.34 1.97
CA ALA A 124 8.54 -11.41 1.09
C ALA A 124 9.54 -10.53 1.85
N LEU A 125 9.19 -10.00 3.03
CA LEU A 125 10.13 -9.26 3.89
C LEU A 125 11.37 -10.10 4.23
N LEU A 126 11.19 -11.36 4.60
CA LEU A 126 12.29 -12.28 4.91
C LEU A 126 13.16 -12.58 3.68
N VAL A 127 12.55 -12.68 2.49
CA VAL A 127 13.28 -12.82 1.22
C VAL A 127 14.12 -11.59 0.95
N PHE A 128 13.57 -10.38 1.04
CA PHE A 128 14.33 -9.14 0.89
C PHE A 128 15.48 -9.08 1.90
N LEU A 129 15.19 -9.36 3.19
CA LEU A 129 16.21 -9.38 4.23
C LEU A 129 17.35 -10.35 3.90
N LYS A 130 17.03 -11.56 3.42
CA LYS A 130 18.04 -12.56 3.03
C LYS A 130 18.86 -12.09 1.83
N MET A 131 18.21 -11.52 0.82
CA MET A 131 18.86 -11.08 -0.42
C MET A 131 19.75 -9.85 -0.21
N THR A 132 19.34 -8.92 0.65
CA THR A 132 20.13 -7.71 0.93
C THR A 132 21.12 -7.89 2.08
N ARG A 133 21.17 -9.07 2.70
CA ARG A 133 22.13 -9.35 3.77
C ARG A 133 23.53 -9.47 3.19
N GLY A 134 24.35 -8.44 3.42
CA GLY A 134 25.70 -8.34 2.85
C GLY A 134 25.75 -7.79 1.42
N ALA A 135 24.62 -7.32 0.89
CA ALA A 135 24.58 -6.57 -0.37
C ALA A 135 25.06 -5.14 -0.15
N GLU A 136 25.72 -4.55 -1.16
CA GLU A 136 26.11 -3.15 -1.09
C GLU A 136 24.89 -2.23 -1.20
N ASN A 137 23.91 -2.60 -2.05
CA ASN A 137 22.68 -1.84 -2.24
C ASN A 137 21.56 -2.34 -1.33
N THR A 138 21.19 -1.54 -0.32
CA THR A 138 20.13 -1.86 0.64
C THR A 138 18.81 -1.15 0.37
N ILE A 139 18.70 -0.39 -0.72
CA ILE A 139 17.51 0.43 -1.04
C ILE A 139 16.26 -0.43 -1.22
N ALA A 140 16.39 -1.60 -1.86
CA ALA A 140 15.27 -2.53 -2.06
C ALA A 140 14.63 -2.95 -0.71
N PHE A 141 15.46 -3.32 0.25
CA PHE A 141 15.00 -3.72 1.58
C PHE A 141 14.30 -2.59 2.33
N TRP A 142 14.90 -1.40 2.38
CA TRP A 142 14.29 -0.26 3.08
C TRP A 142 12.99 0.20 2.41
N THR A 143 12.94 0.19 1.08
CA THR A 143 11.72 0.48 0.32
C THR A 143 10.61 -0.49 0.72
N TYR A 144 10.90 -1.79 0.73
CA TYR A 144 9.91 -2.81 1.10
C TYR A 144 9.49 -2.69 2.57
N LEU A 145 10.44 -2.42 3.47
CA LEU A 145 10.17 -2.29 4.90
C LEU A 145 9.24 -1.11 5.22
N ILE A 146 9.42 0.03 4.55
CA ILE A 146 8.52 1.20 4.70
C ILE A 146 7.10 0.81 4.26
N LEU A 147 6.96 0.18 3.11
CA LEU A 147 5.66 -0.27 2.59
C LEU A 147 5.00 -1.28 3.52
N PHE A 148 5.76 -2.27 3.98
CA PHE A 148 5.31 -3.29 4.93
C PHE A 148 4.82 -2.64 6.23
N ALA A 149 5.63 -1.78 6.86
CA ALA A 149 5.26 -1.12 8.11
C ALA A 149 4.03 -0.21 7.94
N ALA A 150 3.97 0.56 6.86
CA ALA A 150 2.82 1.39 6.53
C ALA A 150 1.55 0.55 6.34
N ARG A 151 1.66 -0.61 5.68
CA ARG A 151 0.53 -1.52 5.44
C ARG A 151 -0.01 -2.15 6.71
N ILE A 152 0.87 -2.65 7.58
CA ILE A 152 0.48 -3.21 8.88
C ILE A 152 -0.17 -2.13 9.74
N SER A 153 0.43 -0.95 9.80
CA SER A 153 -0.10 0.21 10.53
C SER A 153 -1.49 0.62 10.03
N ALA A 154 -1.68 0.74 8.71
CA ALA A 154 -2.97 1.05 8.11
C ALA A 154 -4.05 0.02 8.44
N LYS A 155 -3.73 -1.28 8.39
CA LYS A 155 -4.67 -2.36 8.74
C LYS A 155 -5.03 -2.34 10.22
N LEU A 156 -4.05 -2.17 11.10
CA LEU A 156 -4.30 -2.04 12.53
C LEU A 156 -5.21 -0.85 12.83
N ASN A 157 -5.00 0.29 12.17
CA ASN A 157 -5.89 1.44 12.27
C ASN A 157 -7.32 1.09 11.85
N LEU A 158 -7.51 0.41 10.71
CA LEU A 158 -8.84 -0.04 10.28
C LEU A 158 -9.51 -1.03 11.25
N PHE A 159 -8.74 -1.90 11.91
CA PHE A 159 -9.27 -2.87 12.88
C PHE A 159 -9.61 -2.25 14.23
N PHE A 160 -8.77 -1.34 14.75
CA PHE A 160 -9.00 -0.67 16.03
C PHE A 160 -10.02 0.47 15.94
N GLY A 161 -10.33 0.91 14.73
CA GLY A 161 -11.33 1.92 14.45
C GLY A 161 -10.71 3.20 13.93
N VAL A 162 -11.20 3.64 12.78
CA VAL A 162 -10.84 4.91 12.15
C VAL A 162 -12.13 5.68 11.82
N PRO A 163 -12.14 7.03 11.98
CA PRO A 163 -13.34 7.85 11.74
C PRO A 163 -13.93 7.71 10.34
N ARG A 164 -13.08 7.41 9.33
CA ARG A 164 -13.50 7.24 7.94
C ARG A 164 -12.90 5.99 7.33
N ILE A 165 -13.76 5.04 6.99
CA ILE A 165 -13.39 3.90 6.15
C ILE A 165 -13.79 4.26 4.73
N ASN A 166 -12.81 4.31 3.83
CA ASN A 166 -13.01 4.50 2.40
C ASN A 166 -13.57 3.22 1.75
N THR A 167 -14.77 2.81 2.18
CA THR A 167 -15.47 1.60 1.72
C THR A 167 -15.78 1.59 0.22
N GLU A 168 -15.68 2.76 -0.42
CA GLU A 168 -15.91 2.96 -1.85
C GLU A 168 -14.78 2.38 -2.74
N PHE A 169 -13.58 2.19 -2.19
CA PHE A 169 -12.43 1.61 -2.92
C PHE A 169 -12.21 0.12 -2.64
N VAL A 170 -13.09 -0.49 -1.82
CA VAL A 170 -12.99 -1.92 -1.50
C VAL A 170 -13.67 -2.72 -2.61
N PRO A 171 -12.93 -3.57 -3.35
CA PRO A 171 -13.46 -4.32 -4.48
C PRO A 171 -14.41 -5.44 -4.05
N ARG A 172 -15.21 -5.96 -4.99
CA ARG A 172 -16.26 -6.95 -4.72
C ARG A 172 -15.76 -8.18 -3.94
N PRO A 173 -14.60 -8.79 -4.26
CA PRO A 173 -14.09 -9.95 -3.51
C PRO A 173 -13.84 -9.68 -2.03
N LEU A 174 -13.60 -8.41 -1.66
CA LEU A 174 -13.29 -7.98 -0.30
C LEU A 174 -14.46 -7.29 0.39
N GLU A 175 -15.67 -7.32 -0.17
CA GLU A 175 -16.85 -6.71 0.46
C GLU A 175 -17.14 -7.29 1.85
N HIS A 176 -16.86 -8.57 2.07
CA HIS A 176 -16.98 -9.20 3.39
C HIS A 176 -16.10 -8.52 4.45
N LEU A 177 -14.94 -7.94 4.08
CA LEU A 177 -14.07 -7.21 4.99
C LEU A 177 -14.72 -5.92 5.51
N LYS A 178 -15.66 -5.31 4.77
CA LYS A 178 -16.38 -4.12 5.24
C LYS A 178 -17.12 -4.40 6.55
N SER A 179 -17.61 -5.63 6.74
CA SER A 179 -18.31 -6.05 7.97
C SER A 179 -17.38 -6.24 9.18
N TYR A 180 -16.07 -6.35 8.96
CA TYR A 180 -15.04 -6.49 10.00
C TYR A 180 -14.31 -5.17 10.30
N SER A 181 -14.50 -4.13 9.49
CA SER A 181 -13.90 -2.81 9.73
C SER A 181 -14.85 -1.97 10.58
N LEU A 182 -14.41 -1.59 11.78
CA LEU A 182 -15.20 -0.78 12.70
C LEU A 182 -15.02 0.71 12.40
N GLN A 183 -16.10 1.45 12.15
CA GLN A 183 -16.03 2.91 12.21
C GLN A 183 -15.98 3.32 13.68
N GLY A 184 -14.93 4.04 14.07
CA GLY A 184 -14.68 4.31 15.48
C GLY A 184 -13.79 5.53 15.72
N PRO A 185 -13.64 5.95 17.00
CA PRO A 185 -12.75 7.04 17.38
C PRO A 185 -11.29 6.67 17.10
N ILE A 186 -10.44 7.69 16.96
CA ILE A 186 -9.00 7.52 16.75
C ILE A 186 -8.41 6.75 17.94
N THR A 187 -7.85 5.57 17.65
CA THR A 187 -7.15 4.74 18.63
C THR A 187 -5.65 5.01 18.62
N MET A 188 -4.95 4.60 19.69
CA MET A 188 -3.49 4.83 19.86
C MET A 188 -2.63 4.22 18.75
N ALA A 189 -3.15 3.27 17.97
CA ALA A 189 -2.47 2.74 16.79
C ALA A 189 -2.14 3.84 15.76
N PHE A 190 -3.01 4.85 15.62
CA PHE A 190 -2.81 5.95 14.69
C PHE A 190 -1.60 6.82 15.01
N PRO A 191 -1.51 7.48 16.19
CA PRO A 191 -0.37 8.34 16.49
C PRO A 191 0.93 7.54 16.53
N ILE A 192 0.92 6.29 16.98
CA ILE A 192 2.11 5.43 16.95
C ILE A 192 2.59 5.21 15.51
N GLY A 193 1.70 4.77 14.61
CA GLY A 193 2.04 4.53 13.21
C GLY A 193 2.50 5.79 12.48
N ALA A 194 1.75 6.88 12.61
CA ALA A 194 2.07 8.16 11.99
C ALA A 194 3.39 8.75 12.51
N THR A 195 3.64 8.68 13.82
CA THR A 195 4.90 9.14 14.42
C THR A 195 6.07 8.27 13.97
N LEU A 196 5.95 6.94 13.96
CA LEU A 196 7.04 6.06 13.50
C LEU A 196 7.41 6.30 12.04
N LEU A 197 6.42 6.48 11.16
CA LEU A 197 6.66 6.84 9.75
C LEU A 197 7.29 8.23 9.62
N SER A 198 6.88 9.19 10.44
CA SER A 198 7.45 10.53 10.46
C SER A 198 8.91 10.52 10.94
N ILE A 199 9.22 9.75 11.98
CA ILE A 199 10.59 9.54 12.47
C ILE A 199 11.45 8.88 11.38
N ALA A 200 10.91 7.85 10.70
CA ALA A 200 11.62 7.21 9.59
C ALA A 200 11.91 8.21 8.46
N ALA A 201 10.93 9.02 8.07
CA ALA A 201 11.12 10.08 7.08
C ALA A 201 12.18 11.11 7.51
N SER A 202 12.16 11.55 8.78
CA SER A 202 13.16 12.46 9.33
C SER A 202 14.57 11.84 9.32
N CYS A 203 14.69 10.57 9.70
CA CYS A 203 15.97 9.86 9.70
C CYS A 203 16.55 9.71 8.29
N PHE A 204 15.73 9.36 7.29
CA PHE A 204 16.17 9.30 5.91
C PHE A 204 16.49 10.68 5.35
N SER A 205 15.75 11.71 5.76
CA SER A 205 16.02 13.10 5.37
C SER A 205 17.39 13.56 5.90
N GLU A 206 17.69 13.31 7.16
CA GLU A 206 19.00 13.60 7.76
C GLU A 206 20.14 12.89 7.01
N ARG A 207 19.93 11.60 6.66
CA ARG A 207 20.90 10.83 5.86
C ARG A 207 21.04 11.34 4.43
N THR A 208 19.98 11.92 3.87
CA THR A 208 20.02 12.57 2.54
C THR A 208 20.91 13.80 2.59
N PHE A 209 20.78 14.65 3.62
CA PHE A 209 21.62 15.83 3.80
C PHE A 209 23.07 15.49 4.12
N SER A 210 23.31 14.39 4.81
CA SER A 210 24.65 13.91 5.17
C SER A 210 25.31 13.06 4.08
N ALA A 211 24.62 12.77 2.98
CA ALA A 211 25.13 11.90 1.92
C ALA A 211 26.24 12.60 1.12
N GLN A 212 27.42 11.99 1.12
CA GLN A 212 28.57 12.45 0.34
C GLN A 212 28.56 11.89 -1.09
N ASN A 213 27.93 10.73 -1.29
CA ASN A 213 27.89 10.03 -2.56
C ASN A 213 26.56 10.28 -3.31
N PRO A 214 26.59 10.46 -4.64
CA PRO A 214 25.41 10.58 -5.50
C PRO A 214 24.33 9.52 -5.27
N GLU A 215 24.76 8.27 -5.10
CA GLU A 215 23.88 7.11 -5.00
C GLU A 215 23.10 7.10 -3.69
N ALA A 216 23.81 7.36 -2.59
CA ALA A 216 23.22 7.48 -1.27
C ALA A 216 22.23 8.66 -1.22
N PHE A 217 22.59 9.79 -1.83
CA PHE A 217 21.71 10.96 -1.93
C PHE A 217 20.39 10.61 -2.64
N VAL A 218 20.47 9.96 -3.81
CA VAL A 218 19.29 9.54 -4.58
C VAL A 218 18.45 8.53 -3.79
N GLY A 219 19.09 7.51 -3.23
CA GLY A 219 18.42 6.43 -2.49
C GLY A 219 17.68 6.95 -1.26
N PHE A 220 18.33 7.75 -0.43
CA PHE A 220 17.70 8.33 0.75
C PHE A 220 16.64 9.37 0.40
N THR A 221 16.77 10.10 -0.72
CA THR A 221 15.70 10.99 -1.19
C THR A 221 14.43 10.19 -1.54
N LEU A 222 14.58 9.07 -2.26
CA LEU A 222 13.45 8.18 -2.59
C LEU A 222 12.77 7.64 -1.33
N LEU A 223 13.55 7.14 -0.37
CA LEU A 223 13.04 6.60 0.90
C LEU A 223 12.35 7.68 1.76
N THR A 224 12.92 8.89 1.80
CA THR A 224 12.34 10.02 2.53
C THR A 224 10.97 10.39 1.98
N VAL A 225 10.87 10.51 0.66
CA VAL A 225 9.62 10.86 -0.01
C VAL A 225 8.59 9.73 0.14
N LEU A 226 9.01 8.46 0.02
CA LEU A 226 8.12 7.33 0.24
C LEU A 226 7.57 7.28 1.67
N ALA A 227 8.44 7.41 2.68
CA ALA A 227 8.02 7.45 4.09
C ALA A 227 7.12 8.66 4.39
N GLY A 228 7.43 9.82 3.81
CA GLY A 228 6.61 11.03 3.91
C GLY A 228 5.22 10.85 3.29
N LEU A 229 5.12 10.21 2.12
CA LEU A 229 3.84 9.88 1.48
C LEU A 229 3.04 8.88 2.30
N ALA A 230 3.69 7.85 2.84
CA ALA A 230 3.05 6.88 3.74
C ALA A 230 2.52 7.54 5.03
N ALA A 231 3.31 8.46 5.62
CA ALA A 231 2.86 9.25 6.76
C ALA A 231 1.66 10.13 6.39
N LEU A 232 1.70 10.80 5.22
CA LEU A 232 0.61 11.62 4.72
C LEU A 232 -0.66 10.79 4.51
N GLU A 233 -0.56 9.58 3.94
CA GLU A 233 -1.68 8.66 3.81
C GLU A 233 -2.33 8.34 5.15
N HIS A 234 -1.53 8.12 6.20
CA HIS A 234 -2.06 7.92 7.55
C HIS A 234 -2.82 9.14 8.04
N TRP A 235 -2.25 10.35 7.86
CA TRP A 235 -2.94 11.59 8.20
C TRP A 235 -4.26 11.74 7.44
N LEU A 236 -4.33 11.33 6.17
CA LEU A 236 -5.56 11.35 5.37
C LEU A 236 -6.65 10.40 5.90
N MET A 237 -6.29 9.32 6.61
CA MET A 237 -7.28 8.44 7.26
C MET A 237 -7.99 9.13 8.43
N VAL A 238 -7.36 10.13 9.04
CA VAL A 238 -7.88 10.85 10.21
C VAL A 238 -8.47 12.19 9.86
N VAL A 239 -7.84 12.95 8.96
CA VAL A 239 -8.32 14.25 8.53
C VAL A 239 -9.48 14.07 7.56
N PRO A 240 -10.62 14.77 7.74
CA PRO A 240 -11.78 14.66 6.85
C PRO A 240 -11.54 15.41 5.53
N LEU A 241 -10.55 14.98 4.75
CA LEU A 241 -10.29 15.46 3.40
C LEU A 241 -11.03 14.57 2.41
N PRO A 242 -11.80 15.13 1.46
CA PRO A 242 -12.52 14.37 0.44
C PRO A 242 -11.55 13.84 -0.62
N ASP A 243 -10.67 12.93 -0.26
CA ASP A 243 -9.87 12.05 -1.13
C ASP A 243 -10.70 11.37 -2.25
N ALA A 244 -11.96 11.06 -1.99
CA ALA A 244 -12.94 10.60 -2.98
C ALA A 244 -13.10 11.59 -4.16
N LYS A 245 -12.85 12.90 -3.96
CA LYS A 245 -12.87 13.89 -5.05
C LYS A 245 -11.66 13.80 -5.98
N LEU A 246 -10.49 13.39 -5.48
CA LEU A 246 -9.29 13.20 -6.32
C LEU A 246 -9.45 12.00 -7.27
N TRP A 247 -10.22 11.01 -6.85
CA TRP A 247 -10.50 9.80 -7.61
C TRP A 247 -11.96 9.69 -8.07
N ARG A 248 -12.70 10.81 -8.10
CA ARG A 248 -14.14 10.84 -8.45
C ARG A 248 -14.42 10.28 -9.84
N TRP A 249 -13.48 10.43 -10.76
CA TRP A 249 -13.51 9.85 -12.10
C TRP A 249 -13.43 8.31 -12.10
N MET A 250 -13.04 7.69 -10.98
CA MET A 250 -12.96 6.25 -10.80
C MET A 250 -14.05 5.63 -9.91
N LEU A 251 -14.89 6.43 -9.26
CA LEU A 251 -15.97 5.91 -8.40
C LEU A 251 -17.19 5.51 -9.25
N PRO A 252 -17.97 4.49 -8.84
CA PRO A 252 -19.27 4.24 -9.44
C PRO A 252 -20.19 5.43 -9.18
N GLU A 253 -21.00 5.80 -10.18
CA GLU A 253 -22.06 6.81 -9.99
C GLU A 253 -23.06 6.25 -8.98
N THR A 254 -22.91 6.63 -7.71
CA THR A 254 -23.90 6.29 -6.71
C THR A 254 -25.15 7.14 -6.98
N PRO A 255 -26.35 6.57 -7.17
CA PRO A 255 -27.57 7.32 -7.49
C PRO A 255 -27.98 8.30 -6.37
N ALA A 256 -27.40 8.18 -5.17
CA ALA A 256 -27.65 9.09 -4.05
C ALA A 256 -27.14 10.53 -4.29
N PHE A 257 -26.18 10.75 -5.19
CA PHE A 257 -25.69 12.11 -5.47
C PHE A 257 -26.63 12.91 -6.40
N GLN A 258 -27.43 12.24 -7.24
CA GLN A 258 -28.42 12.93 -8.09
C GLN A 258 -29.56 13.58 -7.29
N ALA A 259 -29.84 13.10 -6.09
CA ALA A 259 -30.87 13.70 -5.24
C ALA A 259 -30.41 15.04 -4.62
N LYS A 260 -29.11 15.28 -4.50
CA LYS A 260 -28.58 16.50 -3.91
C LYS A 260 -28.28 17.59 -4.94
N ASP A 261 -27.90 17.23 -6.16
CA ASP A 261 -27.71 18.18 -7.26
C ASP A 261 -29.05 18.70 -7.81
N LYS A 262 -30.11 17.89 -7.84
CA LYS A 262 -31.43 18.34 -8.29
C LYS A 262 -32.14 19.32 -7.34
N ASN A 263 -31.73 19.39 -6.08
CA ASN A 263 -32.33 20.29 -5.09
C ASN A 263 -31.64 21.66 -5.01
N HIS A 264 -30.61 21.91 -5.83
CA HIS A 264 -29.94 23.22 -5.93
C HIS A 264 -30.21 23.94 -7.26
N GLU A 265 -31.06 23.38 -8.13
CA GLU A 265 -31.49 23.99 -9.40
C GLU A 265 -33.00 24.34 -9.43
N LEU A 266 -33.63 24.52 -8.26
CA LEU A 266 -35.00 25.06 -8.14
C LEU A 266 -35.04 26.32 -7.27
#